data_AF-A0A0T5PP99-F1
#
_entry.id   AF-A0A0T5PP99-F1
#
_cell.length_a   1.000
_cell.length_b   1.000
_cell.length_c   1.000
_cell.angle_alpha   90.00
_cell.angle_beta   90.00
_cell.angle_gamma   90.00
#
_symmetry.space_group_name_H-M   'P 1'
#
loop_
_entity.id
_entity.type
_entity.pdbx_description
1 polymer ?
#
loop_
_entity_poly.entity_id
_entity_poly.type
_entity_poly.pdbx_seq_one_letter_code
_entity_poly.pdbx_strand_id
1 'polypeptide(L)' 'MSYTVKMLKDNVLPLPDALCSELGFAVGDILICEMDKGRSEMRMVKHADQTMTDEQIFAAGNLTRVISLSSGE' A
#
# COMPACT_ATOMS: atom_id res chain seq x y z
N MET A 1 2.27 11.96 -13.34
CA MET A 1 3.05 12.33 -12.14
C MET A 1 3.67 11.08 -11.54
N SER A 2 4.86 11.17 -10.96
CA SER A 2 5.50 10.09 -10.19
C SER A 2 5.52 10.49 -8.71
N TYR A 3 4.90 9.67 -7.85
CA TYR A 3 4.87 9.90 -6.41
C TYR A 3 5.84 8.97 -5.72
N THR A 4 6.72 9.52 -4.88
CA THR A 4 7.63 8.75 -4.05
C THR A 4 7.02 8.60 -2.67
N VAL A 5 6.59 7.39 -2.32
CA VAL A 5 6.12 7.03 -0.98
C VAL A 5 7.16 6.15 -0.30
N LYS A 6 7.39 6.36 0.99
CA LYS A 6 8.24 5.48 1.81
C LYS A 6 7.36 4.46 2.49
N MET A 7 7.63 3.19 2.28
CA MET A 7 7.07 2.13 3.11
C MET A 7 7.58 2.29 4.55
N LEU A 8 6.65 2.28 5.50
CA LEU A 8 6.96 2.25 6.92
C LEU A 8 7.39 0.83 7.32
N LYS A 9 8.03 0.71 8.49
CA LYS A 9 8.16 -0.59 9.15
C LYS A 9 6.76 -1.20 9.30
N ASP A 10 6.68 -2.53 9.17
CA ASP A 10 5.44 -3.33 9.20
C ASP A 10 4.67 -3.49 7.87
N ASN A 11 5.32 -3.29 6.71
CA ASN A 11 4.65 -3.38 5.40
C ASN A 11 3.44 -2.44 5.30
N VAL A 12 3.53 -1.27 5.94
CA VAL A 12 2.47 -0.27 5.91
C VAL A 12 2.83 0.79 4.87
N LEU A 13 1.91 1.03 3.95
CA LEU A 13 2.07 2.02 2.90
C LEU A 13 1.23 3.24 3.24
N PRO A 14 1.86 4.33 3.69
CA PRO A 14 1.14 5.55 3.94
C PRO A 14 0.89 6.24 2.60
N LEU A 15 -0.37 6.36 2.22
CA LEU A 15 -0.79 7.04 0.99
C LEU A 15 -1.34 8.42 1.34
N PRO A 16 -0.96 9.48 0.60
CA PRO A 16 -1.64 10.76 0.70
C PRO A 16 -3.06 10.63 0.16
N ASP A 17 -4.01 11.35 0.76
CA ASP A 17 -5.43 11.33 0.37
C ASP A 17 -5.65 11.60 -1.13
N ALA A 18 -4.80 12.42 -1.76
CA ALA A 18 -4.84 12.67 -3.19
C ALA A 18 -4.66 11.39 -4.03
N LEU A 19 -3.69 10.53 -3.66
CA LEU A 19 -3.49 9.22 -4.31
C LEU A 19 -4.59 8.23 -3.94
N CYS A 20 -5.05 8.24 -2.69
CA CYS A 20 -6.17 7.40 -2.24
C CYS A 20 -7.41 7.66 -3.11
N SER A 21 -7.73 8.93 -3.34
CA SER A 21 -8.86 9.37 -4.17
C SER A 21 -8.64 9.09 -5.66
N GLU A 22 -7.44 9.34 -6.19
CA GLU A 22 -7.12 9.10 -7.61
C GLU A 22 -7.11 7.61 -7.98
N LEU A 23 -6.62 6.75 -7.07
CA LEU A 23 -6.55 5.30 -7.25
C LEU A 23 -7.84 4.58 -6.82
N GLY A 24 -8.74 5.25 -6.10
CA GLY A 24 -9.95 4.65 -5.54
C GLY A 24 -9.66 3.64 -4.42
N PHE A 25 -8.55 3.84 -3.70
CA PHE A 25 -8.21 3.06 -2.51
C PHE A 25 -8.80 3.76 -1.27
N ALA A 26 -9.13 2.98 -0.24
CA ALA A 26 -9.57 3.51 1.04
C ALA A 26 -8.58 3.13 2.14
N VAL A 27 -8.60 3.90 3.23
CA VAL A 27 -7.86 3.56 4.44
C VAL A 27 -8.34 2.21 4.96
N GLY A 28 -7.40 1.33 5.24
CA GLY A 28 -7.66 -0.03 5.67
C GLY A 28 -7.72 -1.05 4.54
N ASP A 29 -7.72 -0.62 3.26
CA ASP A 29 -7.62 -1.53 2.14
C ASP A 29 -6.26 -2.24 2.10
N ILE A 30 -6.26 -3.46 1.59
CA ILE A 30 -5.11 -4.32 1.39
C ILE A 30 -4.69 -4.21 -0.08
N LEU A 31 -3.45 -3.82 -0.30
CA LEU A 31 -2.84 -3.74 -1.62
C LEU A 31 -1.72 -4.78 -1.74
N ILE A 32 -1.53 -5.25 -2.97
CA ILE A 32 -0.42 -6.10 -3.38
C ILE A 32 0.64 -5.21 -3.99
N CYS A 33 1.85 -5.38 -3.49
CA CYS A 33 3.04 -4.63 -3.82
C CYS A 33 3.97 -5.54 -4.64
N GLU A 34 3.86 -5.49 -5.96
CA GLU A 34 4.72 -6.25 -6.86
C GLU A 34 5.81 -5.34 -7.42
N MET A 35 7.06 -5.64 -7.07
CA MET A 35 8.21 -5.03 -7.75
C MET A 35 8.44 -5.73 -9.08
N ASP A 36 8.38 -4.98 -10.17
CA ASP A 36 8.77 -5.50 -11.48
C ASP A 36 10.29 -5.62 -11.53
N LYS A 37 10.85 -6.83 -11.63
CA LYS A 37 12.31 -7.02 -11.64
C LYS A 37 13.00 -6.38 -12.85
N GLY A 38 12.25 -5.97 -13.88
CA GLY A 38 12.77 -5.34 -15.09
C GLY A 38 12.79 -3.81 -15.04
N ARG A 39 12.10 -3.18 -14.08
CA ARG A 39 12.00 -1.72 -13.99
C ARG A 39 11.96 -1.29 -12.53
N SER A 40 12.51 -0.11 -12.21
CA SER A 40 12.39 0.47 -10.87
C SER A 40 10.97 0.97 -10.55
N GLU A 41 9.96 0.31 -11.10
CA GLU A 41 8.54 0.61 -10.96
C GLU A 41 7.91 -0.46 -10.06
N MET A 42 7.11 0.01 -9.10
CA MET A 42 6.39 -0.84 -8.17
C MET A 42 4.91 -0.80 -8.53
N ARG A 43 4.32 -1.95 -8.84
CA ARG A 43 2.89 -2.07 -9.10
C ARG A 43 2.15 -2.29 -7.80
N MET A 44 1.10 -1.50 -7.61
CA MET A 44 0.17 -1.59 -6.51
C MET A 44 -1.19 -1.99 -7.05
N VAL A 45 -1.69 -3.14 -6.60
CA VAL A 45 -2.98 -3.69 -7.04
C VAL A 45 -3.85 -3.96 -5.83
N LYS A 46 -5.13 -3.64 -5.90
CA LYS A 46 -6.05 -3.93 -4.79
C LYS A 46 -6.20 -5.44 -4.62
N HIS A 47 -5.90 -5.95 -3.42
CA HIS A 47 -6.08 -7.37 -3.12
C HIS A 47 -7.57 -7.71 -3.15
N ALA A 48 -7.95 -8.84 -3.74
CA ALA A 48 -9.36 -9.23 -3.82
C ALA A 48 -9.95 -9.55 -2.44
N ASP A 49 -9.14 -10.16 -1.58
CA ASP A 49 -9.52 -10.48 -0.21
C ASP A 49 -9.10 -9.37 0.75
N GLN A 50 -10.07 -8.59 1.20
CA GLN A 50 -9.89 -7.49 2.15
C GLN A 50 -10.08 -7.94 3.61
N THR A 51 -10.15 -9.26 3.85
CA THR A 51 -10.39 -9.83 5.18
C THR A 51 -9.10 -10.32 5.84
N MET A 52 -7.95 -10.20 5.16
CA MET A 52 -6.68 -10.63 5.74
C MET A 52 -6.29 -9.77 6.93
N THR A 53 -5.75 -10.44 7.94
CA THR A 53 -5.21 -9.82 9.15
C THR A 53 -3.80 -9.31 8.92
N ASP A 54 -3.36 -8.43 9.80
CA ASP A 54 -2.02 -7.83 9.76
C ASP A 54 -0.91 -8.91 9.78
N GLU A 55 -1.14 -10.02 10.49
CA GLU A 55 -0.24 -11.18 10.51
C GLU A 55 -0.10 -11.85 9.14
N GLN A 56 -1.20 -11.99 8.39
CA GLN A 56 -1.15 -12.60 7.06
C GLN A 56 -0.53 -11.66 6.02
N ILE A 57 -0.81 -10.36 6.14
CA ILE A 57 -0.16 -9.32 5.33
C ILE A 57 1.35 -9.36 5.56
N PHE A 58 1.77 -9.43 6.82
CA PHE A 58 3.18 -9.53 7.20
C PHE A 58 3.83 -10.83 6.70
N ALA A 59 3.12 -11.96 6.82
CA ALA A 59 3.60 -13.26 6.37
C ALA A 59 3.75 -13.35 4.83
N ALA A 60 2.89 -12.65 4.08
CA ALA A 60 2.98 -12.59 2.62
C ALA A 60 4.22 -11.80 2.16
N GLY A 61 4.60 -10.74 2.91
CA GLY A 61 5.78 -9.91 2.62
C GLY A 61 5.68 -9.03 1.37
N ASN A 62 4.65 -9.25 0.53
CA ASN A 62 4.30 -8.45 -0.64
C ASN A 62 2.91 -7.82 -0.52
N LEU A 63 2.24 -7.94 0.62
CA LEU A 63 0.98 -7.28 0.91
C LEU A 63 1.23 -6.07 1.80
N THR A 64 0.43 -5.02 1.60
CA THR A 64 0.47 -3.81 2.42
C THR A 64 -0.93 -3.33 2.75
N ARG A 65 -1.08 -2.74 3.93
CA ARG A 65 -2.32 -2.07 4.31
C ARG A 65 -2.21 -0.58 4.05
N VAL A 66 -3.21 -0.02 3.39
CA VAL A 66 -3.34 1.42 3.15
C VAL A 66 -3.64 2.08 4.48
N ILE A 67 -2.79 3.03 4.85
CA ILE A 67 -3.10 3.96 5.93
C ILE A 67 -3.13 5.38 5.37
N SER A 68 -4.02 6.21 5.91
CA SER A 68 -3.92 7.63 5.66
C SER A 68 -2.61 8.13 6.25
N LEU A 69 -1.86 8.85 5.43
CA LEU A 69 -0.76 9.69 5.88
C LEU A 69 -1.38 10.94 6.52
N SER A 70 -2.11 10.74 7.63
CA SER A 70 -2.58 11.85 8.45
C SER A 70 -1.34 12.42 9.11
N SER A 71 -0.83 13.53 8.55
CA SER A 71 0.29 14.28 9.09
C SER A 71 -0.10 14.81 10.47
N GLY A 72 0.03 13.97 11.49
CA GLY A 72 0.01 14.37 12.89
C GLY A 72 1.42 14.73 13.30
N GLU A 73 1.69 16.04 13.27
CA GLU A 73 2.73 16.81 14.00
C GLU A 73 4.18 16.29 14.03
#